data_AF-A0A5S3WGN1-F1
#
_entry.id   AF-A0A5S3WGN1-F1
#
_cell.length_a   1.000
_cell.length_b   1.000
_cell.length_c   1.000
_cell.angle_alpha   90.00
_cell.angle_beta   90.00
_cell.angle_gamma   90.00
#
_symmetry.space_group_name_H-M   'P 1'
#
loop_
_entity.id
_entity.type
_entity.pdbx_description
1 polymer ?
#
loop_
_entity_poly.entity_id
_entity_poly.type
_entity_poly.pdbx_seq_one_letter_code
_entity_poly.pdbx_strand_id
1 'polypeptide(L)'
;MSDVFDTSWHPTFYAGGVQGFKDAIEIILQIGDEKSVIIPGHGAVSNKASLREFRANTLLWVETVRVFRKKGYSVEKIMAENESKKIVARFNVQGKVPFLPDTAYKRFVERTIQVIEQEENKGG
;
A
#
# COMPACT_ATOMS: atom_id res chain seq x y z
N MET A 1 -15.93 7.51 6.76
CA MET A 1 -14.49 7.82 6.60
C MET A 1 -13.79 6.52 6.29
N SER A 2 -13.24 6.39 5.09
CA SER A 2 -12.71 5.13 4.55
C SER A 2 -11.22 4.98 4.87
N ASP A 3 -10.77 3.75 5.18
CA ASP A 3 -9.38 3.37 5.54
C ASP A 3 -8.37 3.58 4.38
N VAL A 4 -8.04 4.84 4.10
CA VAL A 4 -7.00 5.19 3.11
C VAL A 4 -5.58 5.13 3.72
N PHE A 5 -5.48 5.34 5.02
CA PHE A 5 -4.21 5.38 5.75
C PHE A 5 -4.36 4.61 7.06
N ASP A 6 -3.46 3.65 7.28
CA ASP A 6 -3.36 2.83 8.49
C ASP A 6 -1.87 2.57 8.78
N THR A 7 -1.43 2.87 10.00
CA THR A 7 -0.03 2.66 10.44
C THR A 7 0.22 1.27 11.02
N SER A 8 -0.82 0.45 11.06
CA SER A 8 -0.87 -0.89 11.62
C SER A 8 -1.20 -1.97 10.59
N TRP A 9 -1.44 -1.58 9.33
CA TRP A 9 -1.90 -2.45 8.25
C TRP A 9 -1.31 -2.05 6.89
N HIS A 10 -1.44 -2.95 5.89
CA HIS A 10 -1.03 -2.65 4.52
C HIS A 10 -2.04 -1.72 3.83
N PRO A 11 -1.64 -0.94 2.80
CA PRO A 11 -2.56 -0.08 2.08
C PRO A 11 -3.74 -0.85 1.49
N THR A 12 -4.89 -0.19 1.50
CA THR A 12 -6.11 -0.70 0.89
C THR A 12 -6.64 0.29 -0.14
N PHE A 13 -6.53 -0.05 -1.42
CA PHE A 13 -6.92 0.82 -2.53
C PHE A 13 -8.08 0.17 -3.29
N TYR A 14 -9.26 0.17 -2.67
CA TYR A 14 -10.46 -0.54 -3.16
C TYR A 14 -11.25 0.23 -4.23
N ALA A 15 -11.40 1.54 -4.05
CA ALA A 15 -12.14 2.42 -4.96
C ALA A 15 -11.17 3.48 -5.52
N GLY A 16 -11.01 3.53 -6.85
CA GLY A 16 -10.14 4.50 -7.54
C GLY A 16 -8.72 4.03 -7.86
N GLY A 17 -8.32 2.81 -7.47
CA GLY A 17 -7.01 2.24 -7.81
C GLY A 17 -5.83 3.01 -7.22
N VAL A 18 -4.64 2.89 -7.82
CA VAL A 18 -3.42 3.55 -7.33
C VAL A 18 -3.53 5.07 -7.47
N GLN A 19 -4.22 5.55 -8.50
CA GLN A 19 -4.44 6.99 -8.70
C GLN A 19 -5.35 7.56 -7.61
N GLY A 20 -6.49 6.92 -7.31
CA GLY A 20 -7.36 7.35 -6.21
C GLY A 20 -6.66 7.35 -4.85
N PHE A 21 -5.76 6.38 -4.62
CA PHE A 21 -4.87 6.41 -3.45
C PHE A 21 -3.94 7.63 -3.46
N LYS A 22 -3.25 7.92 -4.57
CA LYS A 22 -2.38 9.11 -4.68
C LYS A 22 -3.16 10.39 -4.43
N ASP A 23 -4.32 10.55 -5.05
CA ASP A 23 -5.15 11.74 -4.93
C ASP A 23 -5.63 11.95 -3.49
N ALA A 24 -6.06 10.86 -2.83
CA ALA A 24 -6.47 10.92 -1.43
C ALA A 24 -5.31 11.31 -0.50
N ILE A 25 -4.10 10.76 -0.71
CA ILE A 25 -2.92 11.13 0.06
C ILE A 25 -2.52 12.60 -0.18
N GLU A 26 -2.57 13.07 -1.44
CA GLU A 26 -2.30 14.47 -1.77
C GLU A 26 -3.28 15.43 -1.09
N ILE A 27 -4.58 15.11 -1.11
CA ILE A 27 -5.60 15.90 -0.40
C ILE A 27 -5.27 15.96 1.10
N ILE A 28 -4.91 14.84 1.73
CA ILE A 28 -4.53 14.82 3.16
C ILE A 28 -3.25 15.65 3.40
N LEU A 29 -2.27 15.61 2.50
CA LEU A 29 -1.04 16.40 2.61
C LEU A 29 -1.28 17.91 2.45
N GLN A 30 -2.29 18.30 1.66
CA GLN A 30 -2.69 19.70 1.44
C GLN A 30 -3.52 20.27 2.60
N ILE A 31 -4.16 19.42 3.40
CA ILE A 31 -4.91 19.83 4.59
C ILE A 31 -3.96 19.92 5.80
N GLY A 32 -3.94 21.07 6.46
CA GLY A 32 -3.11 21.33 7.64
C GLY A 32 -1.64 21.69 7.33
N ASP A 33 -0.89 22.09 8.35
CA ASP A 33 0.55 22.40 8.29
C ASP A 33 1.43 21.16 8.59
N GLU A 34 2.76 21.28 8.59
CA GLU A 34 3.65 20.13 8.87
C GLU A 34 3.52 19.56 10.29
N LYS A 35 2.87 20.27 11.21
CA LYS A 35 2.61 19.86 12.60
C LYS A 35 1.24 19.20 12.77
N SER A 36 0.45 19.11 11.69
CA SER A 36 -0.89 18.56 11.74
C SER A 36 -0.85 17.05 11.97
N VAL A 37 -1.55 16.64 13.03
CA VAL A 37 -1.77 15.24 13.40
C VAL A 37 -2.78 14.63 12.44
N ILE A 38 -2.35 13.60 11.70
CA ILE A 38 -3.24 12.78 10.88
C ILE A 38 -3.73 11.64 11.76
N ILE A 39 -5.04 11.58 12.00
CA ILE A 39 -5.68 10.43 12.65
C ILE A 39 -6.13 9.47 11.54
N PRO A 40 -5.39 8.39 11.26
CA PRO A 40 -5.84 7.34 10.35
C PRO A 40 -7.14 6.69 10.84
N GLY A 41 -7.88 6.06 9.92
CA GLY A 41 -9.10 5.30 10.27
C GLY A 41 -8.84 4.20 11.30
N HIS A 42 -7.63 3.61 11.27
CA HIS A 42 -7.08 2.71 12.27
C HIS A 42 -5.56 2.95 12.45
N GLY A 43 -5.05 2.79 13.68
CA GLY A 43 -3.62 2.94 14.01
C GLY A 43 -3.27 4.19 14.82
N ALA A 44 -1.98 4.35 15.13
CA ALA A 44 -1.49 5.44 15.97
C ALA A 44 -1.52 6.80 15.26
N VAL A 45 -1.62 7.88 16.04
CA VAL A 45 -1.39 9.27 15.62
C VAL A 45 -0.17 9.35 14.71
N SER A 46 -0.34 9.89 13.50
CA SER A 46 0.73 9.98 12.51
C SER A 46 1.01 11.42 12.09
N ASN A 47 2.16 11.63 11.44
CA ASN A 47 2.61 12.92 10.93
C ASN A 47 2.78 12.87 9.40
N LYS A 48 2.98 14.03 8.77
CA LYS A 48 3.14 14.10 7.31
C LYS A 48 4.35 13.32 6.79
N ALA A 49 5.42 13.15 7.57
CA ALA A 49 6.58 12.36 7.15
C ALA A 49 6.22 10.87 7.03
N SER A 50 5.53 10.31 8.02
CA SER A 50 5.02 8.93 7.97
C SER A 50 4.01 8.72 6.85
N LEU A 51 3.19 9.73 6.53
CA LEU A 51 2.27 9.67 5.39
C LEU A 51 3.02 9.63 4.04
N ARG A 52 4.07 10.47 3.89
CA ARG A 52 4.95 10.46 2.70
C ARG A 52 5.67 9.12 2.54
N GLU A 53 6.16 8.55 3.64
CA GLU A 53 6.81 7.24 3.65
C GLU A 53 5.83 6.11 3.29
N PHE A 54 4.62 6.12 3.85
CA PHE A 54 3.58 5.16 3.51
C PHE A 54 3.22 5.22 2.02
N ARG A 55 3.10 6.43 1.46
CA ARG A 55 2.89 6.63 0.02
C ARG A 55 4.05 6.05 -0.79
N ALA A 56 5.30 6.37 -0.43
CA ALA A 56 6.48 5.89 -1.14
C ALA A 56 6.57 4.35 -1.13
N ASN A 57 6.33 3.73 0.03
CA ASN A 57 6.31 2.28 0.18
C ASN A 57 5.17 1.63 -0.62
N THR A 58 3.99 2.26 -0.67
CA THR A 58 2.86 1.79 -1.48
C THR A 58 3.16 1.83 -2.98
N LEU A 59 3.76 2.92 -3.46
CA LEU A 59 4.13 3.05 -4.88
C LEU A 59 5.23 2.06 -5.27
N LEU A 60 6.22 1.87 -4.40
CA LEU A 60 7.26 0.87 -4.60
C LEU A 60 6.67 -0.54 -4.67
N TRP A 61 5.74 -0.88 -3.77
CA TRP A 61 5.04 -2.15 -3.79
C TRP A 61 4.31 -2.41 -5.12
N VAL A 62 3.51 -1.44 -5.58
CA VAL A 62 2.76 -1.55 -6.84
C VAL A 62 3.70 -1.78 -8.01
N GLU A 63 4.79 -1.01 -8.10
CA GLU A 63 5.72 -1.14 -9.22
C GLU A 63 6.47 -2.48 -9.19
N THR A 64 6.90 -2.94 -8.02
CA THR A 64 7.52 -4.26 -7.85
C THR A 64 6.57 -5.39 -8.28
N VAL A 65 5.31 -5.34 -7.86
CA VAL A 65 4.30 -6.33 -8.28
C VAL A 65 4.07 -6.26 -9.79
N ARG A 66 3.99 -5.07 -10.38
CA ARG A 66 3.87 -4.87 -11.84
C ARG A 66 5.02 -5.52 -12.59
N VAL A 67 6.26 -5.32 -12.14
CA VAL A 67 7.45 -5.97 -12.72
C VAL A 67 7.35 -7.50 -12.62
N PHE A 68 6.92 -8.05 -11.49
CA PHE A 68 6.75 -9.49 -11.35
C PHE A 68 5.64 -10.06 -12.23
N ARG A 69 4.54 -9.33 -12.40
CA ARG A 69 3.46 -9.73 -13.31
C ARG A 69 3.89 -9.73 -14.77
N LYS A 70 4.66 -8.74 -15.21
CA LYS A 70 5.29 -8.74 -16.54
C LYS A 70 6.24 -9.92 -16.76
N LYS A 71 6.85 -10.45 -15.70
CA LYS A 71 7.67 -11.68 -15.71
C LYS A 71 6.84 -12.97 -15.62
N GLY A 72 5.51 -12.89 -15.56
CA GLY A 72 4.61 -14.04 -15.48
C GLY A 72 4.55 -14.72 -14.11
N TYR A 73 4.90 -14.02 -13.02
CA TYR A 73 4.92 -14.64 -11.69
C TYR A 73 3.50 -14.85 -11.13
N SER A 74 3.28 -16.00 -10.47
CA SER A 74 2.05 -16.26 -9.70
C SER A 74 2.03 -15.49 -8.38
N VAL A 75 0.86 -15.44 -7.74
CA VAL A 75 0.68 -14.82 -6.41
C VAL A 75 1.63 -15.43 -5.39
N GLU A 76 1.69 -16.76 -5.33
CA GLU A 76 2.53 -17.50 -4.39
C GLU A 76 4.02 -17.22 -4.63
N LYS A 77 4.43 -17.10 -5.90
CA LYS A 77 5.80 -16.74 -6.25
C LYS A 77 6.13 -15.32 -5.79
N ILE A 78 5.25 -14.35 -6.06
CA ILE A 78 5.41 -12.96 -5.60
C ILE A 78 5.52 -12.90 -4.08
N MET A 79 4.69 -13.65 -3.34
CA MET A 79 4.77 -13.70 -1.88
C MET A 79 6.10 -14.27 -1.38
N ALA A 80 6.66 -15.25 -2.09
CA ALA A 80 7.91 -15.90 -1.73
C ALA A 80 9.15 -15.03 -2.01
N GLU A 81 9.07 -14.10 -2.96
CA GLU A 81 10.18 -13.22 -3.34
C GLU A 81 10.68 -12.37 -2.16
N ASN A 82 12.01 -12.31 -2.02
CA ASN A 82 12.65 -11.56 -0.94
C ASN A 82 12.37 -10.06 -1.03
N GLU A 83 12.28 -9.52 -2.25
CA GLU A 83 11.97 -8.11 -2.47
C GLU A 83 10.56 -7.76 -1.97
N SER A 84 9.56 -8.60 -2.29
CA SER A 84 8.19 -8.43 -1.80
C SER A 84 8.13 -8.41 -0.27
N LYS A 85 8.77 -9.39 0.38
CA LYS A 85 8.84 -9.49 1.84
C LYS A 85 9.48 -8.25 2.47
N LYS A 86 10.57 -7.75 1.88
CA LYS A 86 11.27 -6.54 2.35
C LYS A 86 10.39 -5.30 2.28
N ILE A 87 9.63 -5.13 1.20
CA ILE A 87 8.72 -3.97 1.06
C ILE A 87 7.58 -4.09 2.07
N VAL A 88 6.97 -5.28 2.20
CA VAL A 88 5.87 -5.52 3.14
C VAL A 88 6.29 -5.24 4.58
N ALA A 89 7.52 -5.61 4.96
CA ALA A 89 8.07 -5.32 6.28
C ALA A 89 8.15 -3.81 6.60
N ARG A 90 8.25 -2.93 5.60
CA ARG A 90 8.28 -1.46 5.83
C ARG A 90 6.94 -0.91 6.33
N PHE A 91 5.85 -1.64 6.13
CA PHE A 91 4.56 -1.27 6.72
C PHE A 91 4.46 -1.68 8.19
N ASN A 92 5.37 -2.50 8.72
CA ASN A 92 5.40 -2.92 10.12
C ASN A 92 6.09 -1.88 11.04
N VAL A 93 5.62 -0.63 11.01
CA VAL A 93 6.23 0.48 11.77
C VAL A 93 6.24 0.20 13.28
N GLN A 94 5.26 -0.56 13.78
CA GLN A 94 5.12 -0.90 15.20
C GLN A 94 5.84 -2.19 15.61
N GLY A 95 6.54 -2.87 14.69
CA GLY A 95 7.29 -4.09 14.99
C GLY A 95 6.42 -5.27 15.49
N LYS A 96 5.15 -5.35 15.07
CA LYS A 96 4.24 -6.44 15.47
C LYS A 96 4.74 -7.79 14.98
N VAL A 97 4.55 -8.83 15.78
CA VAL A 97 4.84 -10.23 15.43
C VAL A 97 3.67 -11.13 15.91
N PRO A 98 2.95 -11.83 15.02
CA PRO A 98 3.06 -11.75 13.56
C PRO A 98 2.53 -10.40 13.04
N PHE A 99 3.21 -9.82 12.05
CA PHE A 99 2.81 -8.55 11.45
C PHE A 99 1.61 -8.72 10.50
N LEU A 100 1.76 -9.61 9.52
CA LEU A 100 0.78 -9.82 8.46
C LEU A 100 0.54 -11.32 8.28
N PRO A 101 -0.67 -11.83 8.57
CA PRO A 101 -1.01 -13.21 8.30
C PRO A 101 -0.92 -13.54 6.80
N ASP A 102 -0.52 -14.77 6.45
CA ASP A 102 -0.33 -15.21 5.06
C ASP A 102 -1.58 -15.01 4.19
N THR A 103 -2.78 -15.21 4.75
CA THR A 103 -4.05 -14.99 4.06
C THR A 103 -4.27 -13.52 3.69
N ALA A 104 -3.85 -12.60 4.57
CA ALA A 104 -3.92 -11.17 4.30
C ALA A 104 -2.83 -10.76 3.30
N TYR A 105 -1.63 -11.32 3.39
CA TYR A 105 -0.55 -11.07 2.43
C TYR A 105 -0.93 -11.55 1.02
N LYS A 106 -1.54 -12.74 0.91
CA LYS A 106 -2.07 -13.26 -0.35
C LYS A 106 -3.09 -12.31 -0.98
N ARG A 107 -4.09 -11.88 -0.20
CA ARG A 107 -5.10 -10.92 -0.65
C ARG A 107 -4.49 -9.58 -1.07
N PHE A 108 -3.44 -9.14 -0.39
CA PHE A 108 -2.75 -7.91 -0.75
C PHE A 108 -2.11 -8.00 -2.14
N VAL A 109 -1.43 -9.11 -2.42
CA VAL A 109 -0.86 -9.39 -3.76
C VAL A 109 -1.97 -9.48 -4.80
N GLU A 110 -3.00 -10.30 -4.58
CA GLU A 110 -4.13 -10.49 -5.51
C GLU A 110 -4.79 -9.17 -5.90
N ARG A 111 -5.08 -8.32 -4.92
CA ARG A 111 -5.70 -7.01 -5.14
C ARG A 111 -4.79 -6.05 -5.89
N THR A 112 -3.49 -6.09 -5.61
CA THR A 112 -2.51 -5.27 -6.33
C THR A 112 -2.47 -5.66 -7.81
N ILE A 113 -2.48 -6.96 -8.10
CA ILE A 113 -2.55 -7.48 -9.47
C ILE A 113 -3.83 -7.00 -10.17
N GLN A 114 -4.98 -7.18 -9.53
CA GLN A 114 -6.27 -6.77 -10.09
C GLN A 114 -6.28 -5.27 -10.46
N VAL A 115 -5.69 -4.44 -9.62
CA VAL A 115 -5.63 -2.98 -9.85
C VAL A 115 -4.70 -2.64 -11.02
N ILE A 116 -3.54 -3.29 -11.11
CA ILE A 116 -2.62 -3.13 -12.24
C ILE A 116 -3.30 -3.52 -13.56
N GLU A 117 -3.97 -4.67 -13.58
CA GLU A 117 -4.67 -5.18 -14.77
C GLU A 117 -5.82 -4.24 -15.18
N GLN A 118 -6.55 -3.67 -14.21
CA GLN A 118 -7.59 -2.66 -14.48
C GLN A 118 -7.03 -1.35 -15.04
N GLU A 119 -5.85 -0.90 -14.60
CA GLU A 119 -5.17 0.28 -15.14
C GLU A 119 -4.75 0.05 -16.59
N GLU A 120 -4.14 -1.11 -16.89
CA GLU A 120 -3.71 -1.47 -18.24
C GLU A 120 -4.90 -1.58 -19.20
N ASN A 121 -6.02 -2.16 -18.78
CA ASN A 121 -7.23 -2.29 -19.59
C ASN A 121 -7.98 -0.98 -19.86
N LYS A 122 -7.73 0.09 -19.08
CA LYS A 122 -8.32 1.42 -19.30
C LYS A 122 -7.44 2.33 -20.17
N GLY A 123 -6.18 1.95 -20.40
CA GLY A 123 -5.21 2.69 -21.18
C GLY A 123 -4.98 2.18 -22.60
N GLY A 124 -5.72 1.14 -23.03
CA GLY A 124 -5.75 0.62 -24.40
C GLY A 124 -7.05 0.97 -25.10
#